data_AF-A0AAD7NG92-F1
#
_entry.id   AF-A0AAD7NG92-F1
#
_cell.length_a   1.000
_cell.length_b   1.000
_cell.length_c   1.000
_cell.angle_alpha   90.00
_cell.angle_beta   90.00
_cell.angle_gamma   90.00
#
_symmetry.space_group_name_H-M   'P 1'
#
loop_
_entity.id
_entity.type
_entity.pdbx_description
1 polymer ?
#
loop_
_entity_poly.entity_id
_entity_poly.type
_entity_poly.pdbx_seq_one_letter_code
_entity_poly.pdbx_strand_id
1 'polypeptide(L)'
;MQSSLVLNGAYCDVVRGQLAAQEENRKKKTKGRLVGDGLPRLLTSAAFVERVIAFHNTAAKKAVELENRKVARVERAAAMAEWKELDTTRKTRNDEIRAQWKIEVLAWEAERDHMKALHKRPGWKKPTLKGLLFLTVPKPTFISGPSPDGNEPAGDHVSAVGSGSDSSSDSGDGSSDDY
;
A
#
# COMPACT_ATOMS: atom_id res chain seq x y z
N MET A 1 -34.44 -45.44 -17.73
CA MET A 1 -33.29 -45.14 -18.61
C MET A 1 -32.90 -43.66 -18.68
N GLN A 2 -33.78 -42.69 -18.38
CA GLN A 2 -33.43 -41.26 -18.49
C GLN A 2 -32.52 -40.76 -17.35
N SER A 3 -32.67 -41.31 -16.13
CA SER A 3 -31.86 -40.94 -14.96
C SER A 3 -30.36 -41.24 -15.10
N SER A 4 -30.00 -42.34 -15.78
CA SER A 4 -28.60 -42.71 -16.02
C SER A 4 -27.91 -41.74 -16.99
N LEU A 5 -28.64 -41.18 -17.95
CA LEU A 5 -28.08 -40.19 -18.88
C LEU A 5 -27.76 -38.87 -18.18
N VAL A 6 -28.65 -38.43 -17.27
CA VAL A 6 -28.42 -37.22 -16.47
C VAL A 6 -27.22 -37.39 -15.54
N LEU A 7 -27.10 -38.53 -14.87
CA LEU A 7 -25.98 -38.82 -13.98
C LEU A 7 -24.65 -38.89 -14.74
N ASN A 8 -24.64 -39.56 -15.90
CA ASN A 8 -23.44 -39.64 -16.73
C ASN A 8 -23.04 -38.26 -17.28
N GLY A 9 -24.00 -37.40 -17.62
CA GLY A 9 -23.75 -36.02 -18.02
C GLY A 9 -23.04 -35.24 -16.91
N ALA A 10 -23.64 -35.23 -15.71
CA ALA A 10 -23.07 -34.54 -14.54
C ALA A 10 -21.68 -35.07 -14.18
N TYR A 11 -21.47 -36.38 -14.23
CA TYR A 11 -20.16 -36.99 -13.98
C TYR A 11 -19.12 -36.56 -15.03
N CYS A 12 -19.47 -36.61 -16.33
CA CYS A 12 -18.58 -36.16 -17.39
C CYS A 12 -18.18 -34.69 -17.23
N ASP A 13 -19.11 -33.84 -16.80
CA ASP A 13 -18.84 -32.41 -16.62
C ASP A 13 -17.90 -32.14 -15.46
N VAL A 14 -18.04 -32.87 -14.34
CA VAL A 14 -17.08 -32.81 -13.22
C VAL A 14 -15.70 -33.27 -13.66
N VAL A 15 -15.60 -34.39 -14.38
CA VAL A 15 -14.33 -34.93 -14.87
C VAL A 15 -13.65 -33.96 -15.85
N ARG A 16 -14.41 -33.34 -16.75
CA ARG A 16 -13.89 -32.30 -17.66
C ARG A 16 -13.38 -31.08 -16.91
N GLY A 17 -14.11 -30.62 -15.88
CA GLY A 17 -13.69 -29.50 -15.03
C GLY A 17 -12.37 -29.79 -14.31
N GLN A 18 -12.22 -31.00 -13.76
CA GLN A 18 -11.00 -31.44 -13.10
C GLN A 18 -9.81 -31.52 -14.08
N LEU A 19 -10.02 -32.10 -15.27
CA LEU A 19 -9.01 -32.16 -16.33
C LEU A 19 -8.58 -30.77 -16.78
N ALA A 20 -9.52 -29.87 -17.04
CA ALA A 20 -9.23 -28.49 -17.43
C ALA A 20 -8.37 -27.77 -16.36
N ALA A 21 -8.76 -27.87 -15.09
CA ALA A 21 -7.99 -27.30 -13.99
C ALA A 21 -6.57 -27.90 -13.89
N GLN A 22 -6.43 -29.21 -14.09
CA GLN A 22 -5.15 -29.89 -14.08
C GLN A 22 -4.25 -29.45 -15.24
N GLU A 23 -4.81 -29.29 -16.44
CA GLU A 23 -4.09 -28.80 -17.62
C GLU A 23 -3.63 -27.36 -17.46
N GLU A 24 -4.48 -26.47 -16.92
CA GLU A 24 -4.08 -25.09 -16.62
C GLU A 24 -2.94 -25.05 -15.60
N ASN A 25 -3.02 -25.88 -14.56
CA ASN A 25 -1.97 -25.97 -13.55
C ASN A 25 -0.66 -26.53 -14.14
N ARG A 26 -0.73 -27.46 -15.10
CA ARG A 26 0.45 -27.94 -15.84
C ARG A 26 1.05 -26.85 -16.73
N LYS A 27 0.23 -26.07 -17.45
CA LYS A 27 0.67 -24.93 -18.27
C LYS A 27 1.34 -23.85 -17.43
N LYS A 28 0.84 -23.58 -16.22
CA LYS A 28 1.47 -22.65 -15.27
C LYS A 28 2.86 -23.15 -14.83
N LYS A 29 3.01 -24.44 -14.55
CA LYS A 29 4.29 -25.05 -14.13
C LYS A 29 5.35 -25.07 -15.23
N THR A 30 4.95 -25.02 -16.50
CA THR A 30 5.87 -24.96 -17.63
C THR A 30 6.22 -23.53 -18.04
N LYS A 31 5.53 -22.51 -17.50
CA LYS A 31 5.86 -21.09 -17.71
C LYS A 31 7.28 -20.82 -17.21
N GLY A 32 8.19 -20.48 -18.13
CA GLY A 32 9.61 -20.26 -17.83
C GLY A 32 10.53 -21.43 -18.19
N ARG A 33 10.01 -22.54 -18.72
CA ARG A 33 10.85 -23.61 -19.31
C ARG A 33 11.01 -23.40 -20.81
N LEU A 34 12.21 -23.72 -21.33
CA LEU A 34 12.49 -23.69 -22.76
C LEU A 34 11.70 -24.74 -23.56
N VAL A 35 11.46 -25.91 -22.94
CA VAL A 35 10.64 -27.00 -23.50
C VAL A 35 9.62 -27.44 -22.45
N GLY A 36 8.34 -27.08 -22.66
CA GLY A 36 7.24 -27.39 -21.74
C GLY A 36 6.50 -28.69 -22.07
N ASP A 37 6.59 -29.16 -23.31
CA ASP A 37 5.72 -30.22 -23.85
C ASP A 37 6.22 -31.64 -23.48
N GLY A 38 7.43 -31.76 -22.94
CA GLY A 38 8.06 -33.05 -22.59
C GLY A 38 8.51 -33.90 -23.79
N LEU A 39 8.27 -33.43 -25.02
CA LEU A 39 8.66 -34.11 -26.25
C LEU A 39 10.13 -33.84 -26.61
N PRO A 40 10.88 -34.85 -27.09
CA PRO A 40 12.24 -34.65 -27.60
C PRO A 40 12.22 -33.74 -28.82
N ARG A 41 13.17 -32.82 -28.91
CA ARG A 41 13.31 -31.87 -30.02
C ARG A 41 14.71 -31.95 -30.61
N LEU A 42 14.81 -31.75 -31.91
CA LEU A 42 16.09 -31.70 -32.60
C LEU A 42 16.81 -30.38 -32.28
N LEU A 43 17.93 -30.46 -31.55
CA LEU A 43 18.67 -29.30 -31.07
C LEU A 43 19.34 -28.49 -32.20
N THR A 44 19.56 -29.12 -33.35
CA THR A 44 20.14 -28.49 -34.55
C THR A 44 19.10 -27.79 -35.44
N SER A 45 17.81 -27.94 -35.15
CA SER A 45 16.78 -27.26 -35.94
C SER A 45 16.85 -25.75 -35.72
N ALA A 46 16.79 -24.97 -36.81
CA ALA A 46 16.81 -23.51 -36.76
C ALA A 46 15.75 -22.95 -35.79
N ALA A 47 14.54 -23.52 -35.83
CA ALA A 47 13.44 -23.15 -34.95
C ALA A 47 13.74 -23.34 -33.46
N PHE A 48 14.55 -24.35 -33.09
CA PHE A 48 14.97 -24.54 -31.70
C PHE A 48 16.02 -23.51 -31.29
N VAL A 49 17.00 -23.23 -32.16
CA VAL A 49 18.03 -22.21 -31.90
C VAL A 49 17.41 -20.82 -31.71
N GLU A 50 16.50 -20.42 -32.60
CA GLU A 50 15.76 -19.15 -32.46
C GLU A 50 15.00 -19.06 -31.13
N ARG A 51 14.37 -20.16 -30.72
CA ARG A 51 13.64 -20.22 -29.44
C ARG A 51 14.57 -20.05 -28.24
N VAL A 52 15.76 -20.67 -28.27
CA VAL A 52 16.78 -20.52 -27.22
C VAL A 52 17.22 -19.06 -27.12
N ILE A 53 17.50 -18.42 -28.25
CA ILE A 53 17.90 -17.00 -28.32
C ILE A 53 16.78 -16.11 -27.74
N ALA A 54 15.53 -16.32 -28.15
CA ALA A 54 14.40 -15.57 -27.62
C ALA A 54 14.23 -15.78 -26.11
N PHE A 55 14.41 -17.00 -25.61
CA PHE A 55 14.35 -17.31 -24.18
C PHE A 55 15.41 -16.54 -23.39
N HIS A 56 16.67 -16.55 -23.83
CA HIS A 56 17.73 -15.78 -23.16
C HIS A 56 17.48 -14.27 -23.23
N ASN A 57 17.07 -13.74 -24.38
CA ASN A 57 16.76 -12.32 -24.53
C ASN A 57 15.62 -11.88 -23.63
N THR A 58 14.55 -12.68 -23.50
CA THR A 58 13.44 -12.38 -22.60
C THR A 58 13.84 -12.49 -21.14
N ALA A 59 14.67 -13.47 -20.75
CA ALA A 59 15.20 -13.59 -19.41
C ALA A 59 16.08 -12.39 -19.02
N ALA A 60 16.97 -11.95 -19.93
CA ALA A 60 17.81 -10.78 -19.74
C ALA A 60 16.99 -9.49 -19.57
N LYS A 61 15.98 -9.28 -20.43
CA LYS A 61 15.05 -8.12 -20.32
C LYS A 61 14.32 -8.10 -18.97
N LYS A 62 13.79 -9.24 -18.53
CA LYS A 62 13.11 -9.35 -17.23
C LYS A 62 14.04 -9.06 -16.05
N ALA A 63 15.30 -9.49 -16.12
CA ALA A 63 16.28 -9.18 -15.08
C ALA A 63 16.53 -7.67 -14.99
N VAL A 64 16.71 -7.00 -16.14
CA VAL A 64 16.87 -5.54 -16.20
C VAL A 64 15.65 -4.80 -15.68
N GLU A 65 14.44 -5.21 -16.09
CA GLU A 65 13.18 -4.62 -15.61
C GLU A 65 13.01 -4.77 -14.09
N LEU A 66 13.39 -5.92 -13.53
CA LEU A 66 13.33 -6.17 -12.10
C LEU A 66 14.30 -5.29 -11.32
N GLU A 67 15.52 -5.10 -11.81
CA GLU A 67 16.48 -4.15 -11.21
C GLU A 67 15.99 -2.71 -11.30
N ASN A 68 15.49 -2.29 -12.47
CA ASN A 68 14.88 -0.96 -12.62
C ASN A 68 13.71 -0.74 -11.64
N ARG A 69 12.88 -1.77 -11.41
CA ARG A 69 11.78 -1.72 -10.43
C ARG A 69 12.29 -1.57 -9.00
N LYS A 70 13.42 -2.20 -8.64
CA LYS A 70 14.04 -2.03 -7.32
C LYS A 70 14.58 -0.61 -7.15
N VAL A 71 15.32 -0.11 -8.13
CA VAL A 71 15.85 1.27 -8.12
C VAL A 71 14.71 2.29 -7.97
N ALA A 72 13.67 2.17 -8.81
CA ALA A 72 12.50 3.06 -8.73
C ALA A 72 11.75 2.98 -7.39
N ARG A 73 11.73 1.80 -6.75
CA ARG A 73 11.15 1.63 -5.40
C ARG A 73 11.98 2.37 -4.35
N VAL A 74 13.30 2.29 -4.42
CA VAL A 74 14.22 2.97 -3.49
C VAL A 74 14.10 4.49 -3.65
N GLU A 75 14.15 5.00 -4.88
CA GLU A 75 13.98 6.43 -5.17
C GLU A 75 12.63 6.96 -4.68
N ARG A 76 11.55 6.21 -4.93
CA ARG A 76 10.22 6.55 -4.43
C ARG A 76 10.17 6.58 -2.90
N ALA A 77 10.80 5.61 -2.24
CA ALA A 77 10.83 5.56 -0.79
C ALA A 77 11.61 6.74 -0.20
N ALA A 78 12.75 7.10 -0.80
CA ALA A 78 13.56 8.25 -0.40
C ALA A 78 12.79 9.57 -0.53
N ALA A 79 12.23 9.86 -1.72
CA ALA A 79 11.43 11.07 -1.95
C ALA A 79 10.20 11.16 -1.03
N MET A 80 9.57 10.02 -0.71
CA MET A 80 8.47 9.98 0.26
C MET A 80 8.94 10.21 1.71
N ALA A 81 10.15 9.80 2.07
CA ALA A 81 10.71 10.06 3.40
C ALA A 81 11.02 11.56 3.58
N GLU A 82 11.71 12.17 2.61
CA GLU A 82 11.99 13.61 2.59
C GLU A 82 10.71 14.44 2.67
N TRP A 83 9.69 14.08 1.87
CA TRP A 83 8.40 14.77 1.92
C TRP A 83 7.73 14.66 3.29
N LYS A 84 7.83 13.51 3.98
CA LYS A 84 7.27 13.34 5.33
C LYS A 84 7.98 14.24 6.33
N GLU A 85 9.30 14.37 6.28
CA GLU A 85 10.07 15.24 7.16
C GLU A 85 9.72 16.73 6.95
N LEU A 86 9.56 17.14 5.69
CA LEU A 86 9.11 18.50 5.37
C LEU A 86 7.68 18.75 5.84
N ASP A 87 6.79 17.76 5.74
CA ASP A 87 5.41 17.91 6.20
C ASP A 87 5.29 17.88 7.73
N THR A 88 6.11 17.09 8.44
CA THR A 88 6.13 17.10 9.90
C THR A 88 6.62 18.44 10.43
N THR A 89 7.74 18.95 9.91
CA THR A 89 8.29 20.27 10.30
C THR A 89 7.33 21.41 9.98
N ARG A 90 6.59 21.33 8.87
CA ARG A 90 5.51 22.28 8.56
C ARG A 90 4.37 22.21 9.57
N LYS A 91 3.94 21.00 9.93
CA LYS A 91 2.84 20.79 10.89
C LYS A 91 3.21 21.33 12.27
N THR A 92 4.41 21.04 12.78
CA THR A 92 4.86 21.55 14.08
C THR A 92 4.87 23.08 14.13
N ARG A 93 5.43 23.75 13.10
CA ARG A 93 5.40 25.22 13.01
C ARG A 93 3.98 25.78 12.94
N ASN A 94 3.10 25.14 12.18
CA ASN A 94 1.70 25.56 12.10
C ASN A 94 0.97 25.39 13.42
N ASP A 95 1.30 24.37 14.20
CA ASP A 95 0.73 24.15 15.53
C ASP A 95 1.24 25.18 16.54
N GLU A 96 2.53 25.56 16.48
CA GLU A 96 3.10 26.67 17.27
C GLU A 96 2.41 28.01 16.96
N ILE A 97 2.23 28.33 15.68
CA ILE A 97 1.51 29.54 15.24
C ILE A 97 0.07 29.53 15.75
N ARG A 98 -0.61 28.37 15.70
CA ARG A 98 -1.97 28.22 16.24
C ARG A 98 -2.00 28.39 17.75
N ALA A 99 -1.00 27.91 18.47
CA ALA A 99 -0.90 28.07 19.91
C ALA A 99 -0.72 29.55 20.28
N GLN A 100 0.20 30.26 19.61
CA GLN A 100 0.41 31.70 19.80
C GLN A 100 -0.86 32.50 19.50
N TRP A 101 -1.51 32.24 18.36
CA TRP A 101 -2.76 32.90 18.01
C TRP A 101 -3.87 32.66 19.05
N LYS A 102 -3.97 31.46 19.63
CA LYS A 102 -4.92 31.21 20.73
C LYS A 102 -4.62 32.08 21.94
N ILE A 103 -3.35 32.23 22.31
CA ILE A 103 -2.93 33.11 23.42
C ILE A 103 -3.30 34.57 23.13
N GLU A 104 -2.99 35.07 21.92
CA GLU A 104 -3.34 36.42 21.50
C GLU A 104 -4.85 36.66 21.49
N VAL A 105 -5.63 35.68 21.02
CA VAL A 105 -7.09 35.75 21.04
C VAL A 105 -7.62 35.81 22.46
N LEU A 106 -7.10 35.00 23.38
CA LEU A 106 -7.49 35.04 24.78
C LEU A 106 -7.17 36.39 25.43
N ALA A 107 -5.98 36.94 25.16
CA ALA A 107 -5.60 38.28 25.63
C ALA A 107 -6.55 39.36 25.08
N TRP A 108 -6.83 39.30 23.77
CA TRP A 108 -7.78 40.22 23.13
C TRP A 108 -9.20 40.07 23.71
N GLU A 109 -9.65 38.87 24.04
CA GLU A 109 -10.96 38.63 24.67
C GLU A 109 -11.02 39.23 26.08
N ALA A 110 -9.97 39.07 26.88
CA ALA A 110 -9.87 39.67 28.20
C ALA A 110 -9.90 41.21 28.14
N GLU A 111 -9.12 41.83 27.25
CA GLU A 111 -9.12 43.29 27.04
C GLU A 111 -10.47 43.80 26.54
N ARG A 112 -11.08 43.08 25.59
CA ARG A 112 -12.41 43.40 25.07
C ARG A 112 -13.44 43.41 26.18
N ASP A 113 -13.41 42.42 27.07
CA ASP A 113 -14.39 42.29 28.15
C ASP A 113 -14.15 43.33 29.26
N HIS A 114 -12.90 43.69 29.55
CA HIS A 114 -12.57 44.85 30.39
C HIS A 114 -13.12 46.18 29.81
N MET A 115 -12.97 46.40 28.51
CA MET A 115 -13.48 47.61 27.85
C MET A 115 -15.01 47.66 27.82
N LYS A 116 -15.68 46.51 27.64
CA LYS A 116 -17.14 46.41 27.76
C LYS A 116 -17.62 46.78 29.15
N ALA A 117 -16.92 46.34 30.21
CA ALA A 117 -17.24 46.71 31.59
C ALA A 117 -17.15 48.22 31.82
N LEU A 118 -16.24 48.89 31.11
CA LEU A 118 -16.11 50.36 31.09
C LEU A 118 -17.05 51.06 30.11
N HIS A 119 -17.98 50.34 29.46
CA HIS A 119 -18.87 50.84 28.39
C HIS A 119 -18.14 51.52 27.21
N LYS A 120 -16.87 51.15 26.98
CA LYS A 120 -16.06 51.64 25.86
C LYS A 120 -15.98 50.56 24.77
N ARG A 121 -15.85 50.99 23.51
CA ARG A 121 -15.62 50.06 22.39
C ARG A 121 -14.11 49.84 22.23
N PRO A 122 -13.63 48.59 22.17
CA PRO A 122 -12.26 48.30 21.77
C PRO A 122 -12.02 48.81 20.34
N GLY A 123 -11.01 49.66 20.14
CA GLY A 123 -10.64 50.17 18.81
C GLY A 123 -9.82 49.18 17.97
N TRP A 124 -9.46 48.03 18.54
CA TRP A 124 -8.48 47.10 17.99
C TRP A 124 -9.19 45.86 17.44
N LYS A 125 -8.72 45.34 16.30
CA LYS A 125 -9.33 44.20 15.60
C LYS A 125 -8.90 42.88 16.25
N LYS A 126 -9.78 41.87 16.20
CA LYS A 126 -9.47 40.51 16.65
C LYS A 126 -8.30 39.92 15.84
N PRO A 127 -7.30 39.29 16.48
CA PRO A 127 -6.22 38.59 15.76
C PRO A 127 -6.77 37.55 14.77
N THR A 128 -6.23 37.49 13.55
CA THR A 128 -6.67 36.56 12.50
C THR A 128 -5.57 35.61 12.07
N LEU A 129 -5.92 34.33 11.86
CA LEU A 129 -4.98 33.28 11.47
C LEU A 129 -4.69 33.23 9.95
N LYS A 130 -5.34 34.06 9.14
CA LYS A 130 -5.23 34.03 7.68
C LYS A 130 -3.85 34.52 7.24
N GLY A 131 -3.15 33.73 6.42
CA GLY A 131 -1.85 34.08 5.83
C GLY A 131 -0.62 33.76 6.69
N LEU A 132 -0.81 33.35 7.95
CA LEU A 132 0.29 32.98 8.84
C LEU A 132 0.69 31.49 8.71
N LEU A 133 -0.25 30.62 8.32
CA LEU A 133 0.03 29.20 8.18
C LEU A 133 0.80 28.87 6.90
N PHE A 134 1.78 27.98 7.03
CA PHE A 134 2.50 27.42 5.89
C PHE A 134 1.60 26.48 5.08
N LEU A 135 1.60 26.70 3.76
CA LEU A 135 0.89 25.89 2.77
C LEU A 135 1.42 24.45 2.73
N THR A 136 0.56 23.52 2.32
CA THR A 136 0.92 22.11 2.19
C THR A 136 1.98 21.90 1.11
N VAL A 137 3.05 21.16 1.42
CA VAL A 137 4.04 20.73 0.44
C VAL A 137 3.41 19.67 -0.46
N PRO A 138 3.45 19.83 -1.80
CA PRO A 138 2.84 18.86 -2.70
C PRO A 138 3.50 17.50 -2.53
N LYS A 139 2.68 16.45 -2.49
CA LYS A 139 3.15 15.08 -2.37
C LYS A 139 3.87 14.65 -3.65
N PRO A 140 5.02 13.96 -3.57
CA PRO A 140 5.67 13.41 -4.76
C PRO A 140 4.71 12.48 -5.52
N THR A 141 4.48 12.79 -6.79
CA THR A 141 3.66 11.97 -7.70
C THR A 141 4.56 11.10 -8.57
N PHE A 142 4.31 9.80 -8.57
CA PHE A 142 5.03 8.86 -9.44
C PHE A 142 4.04 8.33 -10.47
N ILE A 143 4.30 8.62 -11.75
CA ILE A 143 3.51 8.06 -12.85
C ILE A 143 3.73 6.54 -12.82
N SER A 144 2.69 5.79 -12.49
CA SER A 144 2.71 4.35 -12.68
C SER A 144 2.74 4.10 -14.18
N GLY A 145 3.87 3.62 -14.71
CA GLY A 145 3.89 3.06 -16.06
C GLY A 145 2.84 1.96 -16.21
N PRO A 146 2.40 1.65 -17.44
CA PRO A 146 1.40 0.61 -17.69
C PRO A 146 1.89 -0.70 -17.06
N SER A 147 1.19 -1.15 -16.02
CA SER A 147 1.46 -2.39 -15.30
C SER A 147 1.21 -3.57 -16.23
N PRO A 148 2.23 -4.26 -16.76
CA PRO A 148 2.05 -5.38 -17.66
C PRO A 148 2.15 -6.66 -16.83
N ASP A 149 1.15 -6.97 -16.01
CA ASP A 149 0.84 -8.33 -15.52
C ASP A 149 -0.14 -8.25 -14.35
N GLY A 150 -1.43 -8.40 -14.66
CA GLY A 150 -2.39 -8.94 -13.71
C GLY A 150 -2.19 -10.45 -13.58
N ASN A 151 -1.16 -10.89 -12.85
CA ASN A 151 -1.08 -12.23 -12.26
C ASN A 151 0.08 -12.33 -11.26
N GLU A 152 -0.03 -11.69 -10.09
CA GLU A 152 0.79 -12.08 -8.94
C GLU A 152 0.17 -13.35 -8.31
N PRO A 153 0.90 -14.47 -8.21
CA PRO A 153 0.43 -15.62 -7.44
C PRO A 153 0.38 -15.24 -5.96
N ALA A 154 -0.74 -15.55 -5.32
CA ALA A 154 -0.96 -15.42 -3.89
C ALA A 154 0.25 -15.96 -3.11
N GLY A 155 0.89 -15.07 -2.35
CA GLY A 155 1.98 -15.43 -1.46
C GLY A 155 1.49 -16.42 -0.41
N ASP A 156 2.27 -17.50 -0.26
CA ASP A 156 2.18 -18.47 0.83
C ASP A 156 2.14 -17.74 2.17
N HIS A 157 1.02 -17.89 2.86
CA HIS A 157 0.82 -17.43 4.23
C HIS A 157 1.58 -18.40 5.15
N VAL A 158 2.88 -18.18 5.33
CA VAL A 158 3.66 -18.85 6.38
C VAL A 158 3.12 -18.40 7.74
N SER A 159 2.31 -19.25 8.36
CA SER A 159 1.81 -19.09 9.71
C SER A 159 2.98 -19.16 10.69
N ALA A 160 3.55 -18.00 11.00
CA ALA A 160 4.47 -17.83 12.11
C ALA A 160 3.68 -18.05 13.43
N VAL A 161 4.08 -19.07 14.17
CA VAL A 161 3.57 -19.39 15.51
C VAL A 161 3.97 -18.26 16.45
N GLY A 162 3.05 -17.31 16.66
CA GLY A 162 3.15 -16.28 17.67
C GLY A 162 2.62 -16.80 19.00
N SER A 163 3.53 -17.21 19.88
CA SER A 163 3.25 -17.50 21.29
C SER A 163 2.88 -16.19 21.99
N GLY A 164 1.57 -15.91 22.10
CA GLY A 164 1.03 -14.78 22.86
C GLY A 164 1.05 -15.07 24.35
N SER A 165 2.07 -14.57 25.04
CA SER A 165 2.06 -14.38 26.49
C SER A 165 1.25 -13.12 26.80
N ASP A 166 -0.01 -13.28 27.19
CA ASP A 166 -0.85 -12.18 27.66
C ASP A 166 -0.75 -12.10 29.20
N SER A 167 0.07 -11.15 29.66
CA SER A 167 0.22 -10.80 31.07
C SER A 167 -0.66 -9.58 31.34
N SER A 168 -1.92 -9.83 31.68
CA SER A 168 -2.84 -8.80 32.18
C SER A 168 -2.54 -8.53 33.65
N SER A 169 -1.74 -7.51 33.92
CA SER A 169 -1.61 -6.89 35.25
C SER A 169 -2.87 -6.06 35.54
N ASP A 170 -3.72 -6.63 36.38
CA ASP A 170 -4.86 -5.98 37.03
C ASP A 170 -4.36 -5.01 38.10
N SER A 171 -4.71 -3.73 37.97
CA SER A 171 -4.45 -2.69 38.97
C SER A 171 -5.59 -1.69 38.92
N GLY A 172 -6.75 -2.14 39.40
CA GLY A 172 -7.87 -1.28 39.77
C GLY A 172 -7.67 -0.72 41.18
N ASP A 173 -7.11 0.48 41.25
CA ASP A 173 -7.08 1.35 42.43
C ASP A 173 -8.52 1.83 42.73
N GLY A 174 -9.12 1.22 43.75
CA GLY A 174 -10.43 1.58 44.28
C GLY A 174 -10.31 2.55 45.45
N SER A 175 -10.10 3.84 45.14
CA SER A 175 -10.30 4.93 46.10
C SER A 175 -11.80 5.23 46.20
N SER A 176 -12.42 4.76 47.29
CA SER A 176 -13.79 5.04 47.69
C SER A 176 -13.74 5.88 48.97
N ASP A 177 -13.75 7.20 48.81
CA ASP A 177 -14.05 8.13 49.90
C ASP A 177 -15.57 8.32 49.95
N ASP A 178 -16.21 7.69 50.94
CA ASP A 178 -17.56 8.00 51.40
C ASP A 178 -17.52 8.16 52.93
N TYR A 179 -18.02 9.32 53.37
CA TYR A 179 -18.23 9.86 54.74
C TYR A 179 -17.10 10.63 55.43
#